data_AF-A0A7C3BCJ2-F1
#
_entry.id   AF-A0A7C3BCJ2-F1
#
_cell.length_a   1.000
_cell.length_b   1.000
_cell.length_c   1.000
_cell.angle_alpha   90.00
_cell.angle_beta   90.00
_cell.angle_gamma   90.00
#
_symmetry.space_group_name_H-M   'P 1'
#
loop_
_entity.id
_entity.type
_entity.pdbx_description
1 polymer ?
#
loop_
_entity_poly.entity_id
_entity_poly.type
_entity_poly.pdbx_seq_one_letter_code
_entity_poly.pdbx_strand_id
1 'polypeptide(L)'
;MYKARIFLVDRDGEALTELEETGYVREAVLQGLLARYPDLLPGDQIDPENPRRWLLVGRELGVPATAAGGDWWSLDHLFLDQDGIPTFVECKRATDTRIRR
;
A
#
# COMPACT_ATOMS: atom_id res chain seq x y z
N MET A 1 -15.03 24.05 8.76
CA MET A 1 -13.92 23.08 8.89
C MET A 1 -12.94 23.37 7.76
N TYR A 2 -11.66 23.65 8.05
CA TYR A 2 -10.68 23.95 7.00
C TYR A 2 -10.33 22.64 6.27
N LYS A 3 -10.46 22.64 4.94
CA LYS A 3 -10.10 21.50 4.09
C LYS A 3 -8.77 21.84 3.42
N ALA A 4 -7.73 21.08 3.73
CA ALA A 4 -6.43 21.24 3.07
C ALA A 4 -6.61 20.97 1.56
N ARG A 5 -5.95 21.77 0.71
CA ARG A 5 -5.96 21.62 -0.74
C ARG A 5 -4.60 21.14 -1.20
N ILE A 6 -4.58 20.18 -2.11
CA ILE A 6 -3.37 19.67 -2.76
C ILE A 6 -3.45 20.10 -4.23
N PHE A 7 -2.34 20.56 -4.80
CA PHE A 7 -2.26 20.95 -6.21
C PHE A 7 -1.20 20.11 -6.91
N LEU A 8 -1.50 19.63 -8.12
CA LEU A 8 -0.50 19.13 -9.06
C LEU A 8 0.11 20.32 -9.79
N VAL A 9 1.43 20.40 -9.75
CA VAL A 9 2.21 21.34 -10.56
C VAL A 9 2.53 20.64 -11.88
N ASP A 10 2.34 21.32 -13.00
CA ASP A 10 2.77 20.80 -14.30
C ASP A 10 4.31 20.75 -14.41
N ARG A 11 4.82 20.29 -15.56
CA ARG A 11 6.27 20.12 -15.75
C ARG A 11 7.03 21.45 -15.78
N ASP A 12 6.36 22.53 -16.17
CA ASP A 12 6.97 23.83 -16.42
C ASP A 12 6.81 24.78 -15.22
N GLY A 13 6.00 24.42 -14.22
CA GLY A 13 5.78 25.19 -13.00
C GLY A 13 4.72 26.29 -13.12
N GLU A 14 4.11 26.42 -14.29
CA GLU A 14 3.26 27.57 -14.66
C GLU A 14 1.78 27.27 -14.42
N ALA A 15 1.37 25.99 -14.45
CA ALA A 15 -0.01 25.59 -14.18
C ALA A 15 -0.14 24.78 -12.88
N LEU A 16 -1.18 25.14 -12.11
CA LEU A 16 -1.61 24.42 -10.93
C LEU A 16 -2.98 23.80 -11.18
N THR A 17 -3.09 22.49 -10.94
CA THR A 17 -4.36 21.77 -11.00
C THR A 17 -4.75 21.34 -9.58
N GLU A 18 -5.84 21.86 -9.04
CA GLU A 18 -6.36 21.45 -7.73
C GLU A 18 -6.78 19.98 -7.77
N LEU A 19 -6.33 19.19 -6.81
CA LEU A 19 -6.80 17.82 -6.60
C LEU A 19 -8.07 17.85 -5.75
N GLU A 20 -9.13 17.26 -6.30
CA GLU A 20 -10.36 17.03 -5.56
C GLU A 20 -10.24 15.75 -4.74
N GLU A 21 -10.32 15.87 -3.40
CA GLU A 21 -10.35 14.72 -2.50
C GLU A 21 -11.55 13.83 -2.88
N THR A 22 -11.24 12.65 -3.41
CA THR A 22 -12.22 11.67 -3.84
C THR A 22 -12.07 10.41 -3.01
N GLY A 23 -13.20 9.87 -2.55
CA GLY A 23 -13.21 8.63 -1.78
C GLY A 23 -12.65 7.46 -2.60
N TYR A 24 -11.83 6.64 -1.95
CA TYR A 24 -11.24 5.48 -2.58
C TYR A 24 -12.29 4.37 -2.75
N VAL A 25 -12.67 4.07 -4.00
CA VAL A 25 -13.89 3.30 -4.27
C VAL A 25 -13.72 1.81 -3.95
N ARG A 26 -12.56 1.21 -4.26
CA ARG A 26 -12.33 -0.24 -4.14
C ARG A 26 -10.91 -0.57 -3.67
N GLU A 27 -10.79 -1.50 -2.73
CA GLU A 27 -9.51 -2.01 -2.21
C GLU A 27 -8.66 -2.61 -3.33
N ALA A 28 -9.29 -3.31 -4.28
CA ALA A 28 -8.63 -3.88 -5.45
C ALA A 28 -7.82 -2.86 -6.27
N VAL A 29 -8.24 -1.58 -6.31
CA VAL A 29 -7.48 -0.53 -7.02
C VAL A 29 -6.20 -0.21 -6.25
N LEU A 30 -6.27 -0.09 -4.92
CA LEU A 30 -5.10 0.17 -4.07
C LEU A 30 -4.15 -1.02 -4.13
N GLN A 31 -4.68 -2.24 -4.06
CA GLN A 31 -3.90 -3.46 -4.21
C GLN A 31 -3.15 -3.50 -5.54
N GLY A 32 -3.79 -3.08 -6.64
CA GLY A 32 -3.17 -2.96 -7.95
C GLY A 32 -2.08 -1.88 -8.00
N LEU A 33 -2.30 -0.73 -7.37
CA LEU A 33 -1.31 0.33 -7.30
C LEU A 33 -0.09 -0.07 -6.49
N LEU A 34 -0.25 -0.68 -5.31
CA LEU A 34 0.87 -1.16 -4.50
C LEU A 34 1.69 -2.22 -5.22
N ALA A 35 1.04 -3.09 -5.99
CA ALA A 35 1.75 -4.09 -6.78
C ALA A 35 2.56 -3.48 -7.94
N ARG A 36 2.05 -2.40 -8.55
CA ARG A 36 2.71 -1.72 -9.68
C ARG A 36 3.75 -0.70 -9.23
N TYR A 37 3.54 -0.09 -8.07
CA TYR A 37 4.37 0.96 -7.49
C TYR A 37 4.66 0.62 -6.02
N PRO A 38 5.55 -0.35 -5.74
CA PRO A 38 5.87 -0.76 -4.37
C PRO A 38 6.40 0.38 -3.49
N ASP A 39 7.03 1.39 -4.09
CA ASP A 39 7.55 2.59 -3.40
C ASP A 39 6.45 3.46 -2.76
N LEU A 40 5.17 3.18 -3.02
CA LEU A 40 4.06 3.75 -2.27
C LEU A 40 4.02 3.27 -0.81
N LEU A 41 4.68 2.15 -0.50
CA LEU A 41 4.94 1.75 0.89
C LEU A 41 6.12 2.57 1.42
N PRO A 42 5.97 3.28 2.55
CA PRO A 42 6.93 4.28 3.01
C PRO A 42 8.17 3.65 3.66
N GLY A 43 9.03 3.04 2.84
CA GLY A 43 10.25 2.36 3.30
C GLY A 43 11.29 3.31 3.92
N ASP A 44 11.29 4.56 3.47
CA ASP A 44 12.11 5.67 3.97
C ASP A 44 11.67 6.17 5.35
N GLN A 45 10.38 6.08 5.68
CA GLN A 45 9.87 6.43 7.01
C GLN A 45 10.16 5.34 8.05
N ILE A 46 10.40 4.10 7.60
CA ILE A 46 10.77 2.98 8.49
C ILE A 46 12.24 3.13 8.91
N ASP A 47 13.12 3.39 7.95
CA ASP A 47 14.55 3.61 8.19
C ASP A 47 15.09 4.62 7.16
N PRO A 48 15.25 5.90 7.54
CA PRO A 48 15.73 6.93 6.61
C PRO A 48 17.17 6.72 6.13
N GLU A 49 18.03 6.07 6.93
CA GLU A 49 19.44 5.84 6.60
C GLU A 49 19.60 4.62 5.68
N ASN A 50 18.69 3.66 5.79
CA ASN A 50 18.63 2.48 4.93
C ASN A 50 17.16 2.16 4.52
N PRO A 51 16.56 2.96 3.61
CA PRO A 51 15.17 2.80 3.22
C PRO A 51 14.87 1.39 2.71
N ARG A 52 13.70 0.88 3.10
CA ARG A 52 13.24 -0.45 2.65
C ARG A 52 12.97 -0.40 1.14
N ARG A 53 13.59 -1.32 0.40
CA ARG A 53 13.41 -1.51 -1.04
C ARG A 53 12.51 -2.72 -1.26
N TRP A 54 11.27 -2.47 -1.63
CA TRP A 54 10.23 -3.50 -1.66
C TRP A 54 10.30 -4.34 -2.93
N LEU A 55 10.33 -5.66 -2.75
CA LEU A 55 10.11 -6.65 -3.79
C LEU A 55 8.80 -7.35 -3.54
N LEU A 56 7.84 -7.21 -4.46
CA LEU A 56 6.59 -7.97 -4.40
C LEU A 56 6.87 -9.45 -4.67
N VAL A 57 6.55 -10.31 -3.71
CA VAL A 57 6.62 -11.77 -3.87
C VAL A 57 5.34 -12.31 -4.47
N GLY A 58 4.19 -11.84 -3.98
CA GLY A 58 2.90 -12.36 -4.41
C GLY A 58 1.73 -11.55 -3.89
N ARG A 59 0.58 -11.74 -4.55
CA ARG A 59 -0.71 -11.17 -4.18
C ARG A 59 -1.68 -12.27 -3.81
N GLU A 60 -2.64 -11.96 -2.94
CA GLU A 60 -3.73 -12.87 -2.56
C GLU A 60 -3.20 -14.24 -2.13
N LEU A 61 -2.16 -14.23 -1.28
CA LEU A 61 -1.44 -15.42 -0.88
C LEU A 61 -2.21 -16.17 0.20
N GLY A 62 -2.55 -17.42 -0.08
CA GLY A 62 -3.07 -18.35 0.92
C GLY A 62 -2.01 -18.69 1.96
N VAL A 63 -2.39 -18.63 3.24
CA VAL A 63 -1.53 -18.97 4.37
C VAL A 63 -2.18 -20.12 5.14
N PRO A 64 -1.54 -21.31 5.17
CA PRO A 64 -2.06 -22.45 5.91
C PRO A 64 -1.83 -22.29 7.41
N ALA A 65 -2.79 -22.74 8.22
CA ALA A 65 -2.67 -22.72 9.69
C ALA A 65 -1.68 -23.76 10.23
N THR A 66 -1.39 -24.81 9.44
CA THR A 66 -0.47 -25.90 9.81
C THR A 66 0.35 -26.34 8.60
N ALA A 67 1.52 -26.93 8.86
CA ALA A 67 2.32 -27.54 7.80
C ALA A 67 1.50 -28.66 7.10
N ALA A 68 1.45 -28.60 5.76
CA ALA A 68 0.63 -29.47 4.89
C ALA A 68 -0.90 -29.36 5.08
N GLY A 69 -1.39 -28.34 5.78
CA GLY A 69 -2.81 -27.98 5.82
C GLY A 69 -3.24 -27.13 4.62
N GLY A 70 -4.55 -26.98 4.43
CA GLY A 70 -5.09 -26.02 3.45
C GLY A 70 -4.96 -24.57 3.92
N ASP A 71 -5.23 -23.62 3.03
CA ASP A 71 -5.15 -22.19 3.34
C ASP A 71 -6.31 -21.75 4.26
N TRP A 72 -5.96 -21.16 5.41
CA TRP A 72 -6.93 -20.67 6.41
C TRP A 72 -6.99 -19.16 6.47
N TRP A 73 -5.88 -18.50 6.16
CA TRP A 73 -5.79 -17.06 6.05
C TRP A 73 -5.41 -16.67 4.62
N SER A 74 -5.66 -15.42 4.29
CA SER A 74 -5.26 -14.81 3.03
C SER A 74 -4.54 -13.52 3.36
N LEU A 75 -3.48 -13.25 2.60
CA LEU A 75 -2.73 -12.02 2.65
C LEU A 75 -2.88 -11.27 1.33
N ASP A 76 -3.24 -9.98 1.37
CA ASP A 76 -3.34 -9.19 0.14
C ASP A 76 -2.01 -9.10 -0.59
N HIS A 77 -0.91 -8.78 0.10
CA HIS A 77 0.44 -8.77 -0.48
C HIS A 77 1.52 -9.26 0.48
N LEU A 78 2.44 -10.06 -0.07
CA LEU A 78 3.72 -10.38 0.55
C LEU A 78 4.83 -9.61 -0.15
N PHE A 79 5.56 -8.81 0.61
CA PHE A 79 6.79 -8.15 0.15
C PHE A 79 8.01 -8.70 0.88
N LEU A 80 9.18 -8.61 0.24
CA LEU A 80 10.49 -8.73 0.87
C LEU A 80 11.23 -7.40 0.74
N ASP A 81 12.13 -7.12 1.68
CA ASP A 81 13.11 -6.05 1.53
C ASP A 81 14.49 -6.57 1.14
N GLN A 82 15.47 -5.67 1.06
CA GLN A 82 16.87 -6.00 0.73
C GLN A 82 17.55 -6.95 1.71
N ASP A 83 17.04 -7.07 2.93
CA ASP A 83 17.59 -7.91 4.00
C ASP A 83 16.87 -9.28 4.06
N GLY A 84 15.90 -9.52 3.16
CA GLY A 84 15.10 -10.73 3.13
C GLY A 84 14.00 -10.77 4.19
N ILE A 85 13.64 -9.62 4.77
CA ILE A 85 12.61 -9.54 5.80
C ILE A 85 11.22 -9.51 5.13
N PRO A 86 10.31 -10.43 5.49
CA PRO A 86 8.95 -10.42 4.96
C PRO A 86 8.10 -9.33 5.59
N THR A 87 7.41 -8.59 4.74
CA THR A 87 6.41 -7.59 5.14
C THR A 87 5.05 -8.00 4.60
N PHE A 88 4.10 -8.16 5.52
CA PHE A 88 2.71 -8.52 5.21
C PHE A 88 1.89 -7.25 5.13
N VAL A 89 1.26 -7.02 3.98
CA VAL A 89 0.45 -5.83 3.73
C VAL A 89 -1.00 -6.25 3.49
N GLU A 90 -1.91 -5.62 4.22
CA GLU A 90 -3.35 -5.76 4.07
C GLU A 90 -3.95 -4.42 3.64
N CYS A 91 -4.77 -4.42 2.60
CA CYS A 91 -5.43 -3.23 2.09
C CYS A 91 -6.81 -3.09 2.69
N LYS A 92 -7.16 -1.85 3.08
CA LYS A 92 -8.51 -1.51 3.57
C LYS A 92 -8.92 -0.13 3.10
N ARG A 93 -10.22 0.07 2.81
CA ARG A 93 -10.77 1.41 2.55
C ARG A 93 -10.83 2.20 3.84
N ALA A 94 -10.33 3.43 3.88
CA ALA A 94 -10.41 4.28 5.08
C ALA A 94 -11.84 4.42 5.69
N THR A 95 -12.88 4.28 4.87
CA THR A 95 -14.29 4.31 5.30
C THR A 95 -14.79 2.99 5.89
N ASP A 96 -14.01 1.91 5.87
CA ASP A 96 -14.39 0.63 6.43
C ASP A 96 -14.34 0.71 7.96
N THR A 97 -15.52 0.67 8.58
CA THR A 97 -15.69 0.81 10.03
C THR A 97 -15.08 -0.34 10.83
N ARG A 98 -14.67 -1.44 10.16
CA ARG A 98 -14.04 -2.62 10.76
C ARG A 98 -12.52 -2.48 10.89
N ILE A 99 -11.93 -1.36 10.45
CA ILE A 99 -10.48 -1.09 10.50
C ILE A 99 -9.96 -0.88 11.94
N ARG A 100 -10.83 -0.54 12.89
CA ARG A 100 -10.40 -0.35 14.29
C ARG A 100 -10.20 -1.72 14.96
N ARG A 101 -8.97 -2.19 15.00
CA ARG A 101 -8.49 -3.26 15.89
C ARG A 101 -7.47 -2.67 16.85
#